data_AF-A0A923NIY9-F1
#
_entry.id   AF-A0A923NIY9-F1
#
_cell.length_a   1.000
_cell.length_b   1.000
_cell.length_c   1.000
_cell.angle_alpha   90.00
_cell.angle_beta   90.00
_cell.angle_gamma   90.00
#
_symmetry.space_group_name_H-M   'P 1'
#
loop_
_entity.id
_entity.type
_entity.pdbx_description
1 polymer ?
#
loop_
_entity_poly.entity_id
_entity_poly.type
_entity_poly.pdbx_seq_one_letter_code
_entity_poly.pdbx_strand_id
1 'polypeptide(L)' 'MRKLPDNENMYTFTEASEMIGKSRSYVSLFLRRYEGDIPENAIIESGWSNYITESGLEWLNQERMKKGRNSHPRNKK' A
#
# COMPACT_ATOMS: atom_id res chain seq x y z
N MET A 1 -9.75 -2.43 -17.81
CA MET A 1 -9.16 -3.15 -16.66
C MET A 1 -7.71 -3.44 -17.00
N ARG A 2 -6.75 -2.93 -16.20
CA ARG A 2 -5.33 -3.28 -16.38
C ARG A 2 -5.16 -4.76 -16.04
N LYS A 3 -4.47 -5.51 -16.89
CA LYS A 3 -4.16 -6.91 -16.61
C LYS A 3 -2.96 -6.95 -15.67
N LEU A 4 -3.17 -7.47 -14.47
CA LEU A 4 -2.07 -7.91 -13.63
C LEU A 4 -1.41 -9.14 -14.25
N PRO A 5 -0.16 -9.45 -13.87
CA PRO A 5 0.40 -10.78 -14.06
C PRO A 5 -0.55 -11.82 -13.45
N ASP A 6 -0.73 -12.96 -14.12
CA ASP A 6 -1.70 -13.99 -13.74
C ASP A 6 -1.46 -14.61 -12.33
N ASN A 7 -0.34 -14.29 -11.68
CA ASN A 7 0.09 -14.83 -10.38
C ASN A 7 0.23 -13.75 -9.28
N GLU A 8 -0.21 -12.52 -9.51
CA GLU A 8 -0.06 -11.46 -8.51
C GLU A 8 -1.15 -11.58 -7.44
N ASN A 9 -0.76 -11.96 -6.22
CA ASN A 9 -1.69 -12.02 -5.09
C ASN A 9 -2.16 -10.63 -4.69
N MET A 10 -3.43 -10.53 -4.30
CA MET A 10 -4.08 -9.29 -3.92
C MET A 10 -4.63 -9.42 -2.51
N TYR A 11 -4.34 -8.44 -1.68
CA TYR A 11 -4.77 -8.42 -0.29
C TYR A 11 -5.58 -7.16 -0.04
N THR A 12 -6.63 -7.25 0.76
CA THR A 12 -7.26 -6.04 1.30
C THR A 12 -6.24 -5.29 2.16
N PHE A 13 -6.43 -3.98 2.32
CA PHE A 13 -5.57 -3.20 3.22
C PHE A 13 -5.58 -3.70 4.67
N THR A 14 -6.68 -4.35 5.09
CA THR A 14 -6.77 -4.98 6.41
C THR A 14 -5.85 -6.19 6.51
N GLU A 15 -5.99 -7.15 5.59
CA GLU A 15 -5.16 -8.37 5.55
C GLU A 15 -3.68 -8.01 5.45
N ALA A 16 -3.33 -7.11 4.54
CA ALA A 16 -1.95 -6.66 4.37
C ALA A 16 -1.39 -5.98 5.64
N SER A 17 -2.21 -5.26 6.40
CA SER A 17 -1.80 -4.65 7.67
C SER A 17 -1.54 -5.72 8.75
N GLU A 18 -2.37 -6.74 8.80
CA GLU A 18 -2.24 -7.85 9.76
C GLU A 18 -1.01 -8.72 9.44
N MET A 19 -0.77 -9.02 8.16
CA MET A 19 0.41 -9.75 7.69
C MET A 19 1.73 -9.11 8.13
N ILE A 20 1.78 -7.77 8.21
CA ILE A 20 2.97 -7.03 8.66
C ILE A 20 2.95 -6.67 10.14
N GLY A 21 2.05 -7.27 10.93
CA GLY A 21 1.96 -7.08 12.38
C GLY A 21 1.56 -5.67 12.80
N LYS A 22 0.64 -5.03 12.07
CA LYS A 22 0.15 -3.68 12.34
C LYS A 22 -1.37 -3.65 12.52
N SER A 23 -1.88 -2.53 13.03
CA SER A 23 -3.31 -2.29 13.16
C SER A 23 -3.99 -2.30 11.79
N ARG A 24 -5.25 -2.74 11.72
CA ARG A 24 -6.04 -2.91 10.49
C ARG A 24 -6.07 -1.67 9.56
N SER A 25 -5.93 -0.48 10.11
CA SER A 25 -5.90 0.80 9.39
C SER A 25 -4.50 1.24 8.92
N TYR A 26 -3.45 0.46 9.19
CA TYR A 26 -2.08 0.92 9.01
C TYR A 26 -1.75 1.18 7.53
N VAL A 27 -2.02 0.22 6.65
CA VAL A 27 -1.71 0.34 5.21
C VAL A 27 -2.46 1.52 4.60
N SER A 28 -3.76 1.70 4.89
CA SER A 28 -4.51 2.84 4.34
C SER A 28 -3.96 4.20 4.82
N LEU A 29 -3.58 4.31 6.10
CA LEU A 29 -2.93 5.52 6.63
C LEU A 29 -1.52 5.73 6.08
N PHE A 30 -0.81 4.65 5.79
CA PHE A 30 0.50 4.71 5.14
C PHE A 30 0.36 5.27 3.73
N LEU A 31 -0.49 4.68 2.90
CA LEU A 31 -0.67 5.07 1.50
C LEU A 31 -1.11 6.53 1.37
N ARG A 32 -1.98 7.03 2.26
CA ARG A 32 -2.35 8.46 2.32
C ARG A 32 -1.16 9.41 2.51
N ARG A 33 -0.06 8.96 3.11
CA ARG A 33 1.16 9.77 3.26
C ARG A 33 2.01 9.80 2.00
N TYR A 34 1.84 8.84 1.10
CA TYR A 34 2.63 8.72 -0.13
C TYR A 34 1.76 8.94 -1.37
N GLU A 35 0.61 9.62 -1.22
CA GLU A 35 -0.27 9.97 -2.34
C GLU A 35 0.54 10.72 -3.42
N GLY A 36 0.59 10.17 -4.63
CA GLY A 36 1.41 10.67 -5.74
C GLY A 36 2.74 9.91 -5.98
N ASP A 37 3.26 9.22 -4.95
CA ASP A 37 4.50 8.42 -5.02
C ASP A 37 4.23 6.91 -5.01
N ILE A 38 2.95 6.51 -4.99
CA ILE A 38 2.54 5.11 -4.97
C ILE A 38 2.77 4.52 -6.37
N PRO A 39 3.49 3.38 -6.49
CA PRO A 39 3.65 2.70 -7.78
C PRO A 39 2.29 2.36 -8.40
N GLU A 40 2.20 2.50 -9.71
CA GLU A 40 0.94 2.38 -10.46
C GLU A 40 0.26 1.00 -10.34
N ASN A 41 1.03 -0.05 -10.06
CA ASN A 41 0.58 -1.42 -9.87
C ASN A 41 0.50 -1.85 -8.39
N ALA A 42 0.81 -0.96 -7.43
CA ALA A 42 0.80 -1.29 -6.01
C ALA A 42 -0.62 -1.39 -5.44
N ILE A 43 -1.56 -0.62 -5.99
CA ILE A 43 -2.96 -0.58 -5.55
C ILE A 43 -3.85 -0.90 -6.73
N ILE A 44 -4.88 -1.70 -6.46
CA ILE A 44 -5.91 -2.00 -7.44
C ILE A 44 -7.25 -1.62 -6.85
N GLU A 45 -7.91 -0.72 -7.57
CA GLU A 45 -9.26 -0.28 -7.25
C GLU A 45 -10.23 -1.19 -8.01
N SER A 46 -11.08 -1.90 -7.25
CA SER A 46 -12.14 -2.74 -7.80
C SER A 46 -13.47 -2.28 -7.24
N GLY A 47 -14.09 -1.30 -7.91
CA GLY A 47 -15.42 -0.78 -7.60
C GLY A 47 -15.55 -0.23 -6.18
N TRP A 48 -15.86 -1.13 -5.24
CA TRP A 48 -16.16 -0.82 -3.84
C TRP A 48 -14.97 -1.03 -2.90
N SER A 49 -13.91 -1.70 -3.36
CA SER A 49 -12.78 -2.11 -2.51
C SER A 49 -11.44 -1.78 -3.17
N ASN A 50 -10.48 -1.39 -2.32
CA ASN A 50 -9.09 -1.18 -2.71
C ASN A 50 -8.25 -2.34 -2.18
N TYR A 51 -7.41 -2.88 -3.06
CA TYR A 51 -6.50 -3.97 -2.77
C TYR A 51 -5.06 -3.48 -2.93
N ILE A 52 -4.17 -4.03 -2.13
CA ILE A 52 -2.72 -3.90 -2.34
C ILE A 52 -2.24 -5.20 -2.97
N THR A 53 -1.43 -5.09 -4.02
CA THR A 53 -0.78 -6.25 -4.62
C THR A 53 0.37 -6.73 -3.76
N GLU A 54 0.85 -7.94 -4.01
CA GLU A 54 2.06 -8.45 -3.38
C GLU A 54 3.27 -7.53 -3.63
N SER A 55 3.46 -7.07 -4.87
CA SER A 55 4.52 -6.10 -5.21
C SER A 55 4.33 -4.75 -4.50
N GLY A 56 3.09 -4.29 -4.35
CA GLY A 56 2.77 -3.09 -3.58
C GLY A 56 3.10 -3.23 -2.09
N LEU A 57 2.88 -4.41 -1.52
CA LEU A 57 3.20 -4.70 -0.12
C LEU A 57 4.71 -4.77 0.11
N GLU A 58 5.46 -5.34 -0.83
CA GLU A 58 6.93 -5.31 -0.81
C GLU A 58 7.48 -3.89 -0.86
N TRP A 59 6.98 -3.06 -1.78
CA TRP A 59 7.34 -1.64 -1.86
C TRP A 59 7.04 -0.92 -0.53
N LEU A 60 5.86 -1.13 0.05
CA LEU A 60 5.49 -0.53 1.33
C LEU A 60 6.47 -0.94 2.45
N ASN A 61 6.87 -2.21 2.50
CA ASN A 61 7.85 -2.70 3.46
C ASN A 61 9.22 -2.03 3.25
N GLN A 62 9.66 -1.86 2.01
CA GLN A 62 10.90 -1.14 1.70
C GLN A 62 10.82 0.33 2.14
N GLU A 63 9.75 1.04 1.81
CA GLU A 63 9.56 2.43 2.22
C GLU A 63 9.51 2.59 3.75
N ARG A 64 8.88 1.63 4.45
CA ARG A 64 8.89 1.57 5.91
C ARG A 64 10.30 1.43 6.48
N MET A 65 11.18 0.68 5.83
CA MET A 65 12.57 0.48 6.27
C MET A 65 13.47 1.67 5.93
N LYS A 66 13.26 2.31 4.78
CA LYS A 66 14.04 3.50 4.36
C LYS A 66 13.81 4.71 5.27
N LYS A 67 12.63 4.82 5.88
CA LYS A 67 12.16 6.06 6.52
C LYS A 67 11.82 5.87 7.99
N GLY A 68 12.78 6.20 8.87
CA GLY A 68 12.50 6.38 10.30
C GLY A 68 11.53 7.53 10.53
N ARG A 69 10.26 7.23 10.86
CA ARG A 69 9.12 8.05 11.35
C ARG A 69 8.81 9.45 10.75
N ASN A 70 9.73 10.18 10.12
CA ASN A 70 9.63 11.63 9.86
C ASN A 70 9.87 12.08 8.41
N SER A 71 10.18 11.18 7.46
CA SER A 71 10.75 11.56 6.16
C SER A 71 9.76 11.59 4.98
N HIS A 72 8.46 11.64 5.23
CA HIS A 72 7.50 12.06 4.21
C HIS A 72 6.52 13.07 4.80
N PRO A 73 6.62 14.36 4.43
CA PRO A 73 5.72 15.37 4.94
C PRO A 73 4.30 14.99 4.53
N ARG A 74 3.41 14.93 5.52
CA ARG A 74 1.98 14.79 5.27
C ARG A 74 1.59 15.89 4.29
N ASN A 75 1.05 15.52 3.13
CA ASN A 75 0.64 16.46 2.08
C ASN A 75 -0.12 17.62 2.77
N LYS A 76 0.51 18.80 2.82
CA LYS A 76 -0.09 20.00 3.42
C LYS A 76 -1.07 20.51 2.36
N LYS A 77 -2.32 20.07 2.46
CA LYS A 77 -3.43 20.78 1.84
C LYS A 77 -3.46 22.23 2.30
#